data_AF-A0A316LBV1-F1
#
_entry.id   AF-A0A316LBV1-F1
#
_cell.length_a   1.000
_cell.length_b   1.000
_cell.length_c   1.000
_cell.angle_alpha   90.00
_cell.angle_beta   90.00
_cell.angle_gamma   90.00
#
_symmetry.space_group_name_H-M   'P 1'
#
loop_
_entity.id
_entity.type
_entity.pdbx_description
1 polymer ?
#
loop_
_entity_poly.entity_id
_entity_poly.type
_entity_poly.pdbx_seq_one_letter_code
_entity_poly.pdbx_strand_id
1 'polypeptide(L)'
;MKKTIKKLSAELDDNKKLVNNVGLKLSENNIPLNELGSLKMELNKAISENQRINDKIDEELDKNEKETVKRFIAGNIIGLIIFIMCLINRPLAVLFLLINAGILGKNLFDVDYKSLQKMKTQEYEQKIKITRLKKEIETKTFHSKKVIDEKEWSGRELEAIFDNAVNCVEGLLSGKDIKIESPLLKAVVLELLKDDNYPNATIPELVNIRRQQLDTPPLLKKFKTN
;
A
#
# COMPACT_ATOMS: atom_id res chain seq x y z
N MET A 1 17.13 -1.45 12.83
CA MET A 1 16.60 -2.39 11.84
C MET A 1 15.41 -3.21 12.39
N LYS A 2 15.57 -4.11 13.37
CA LYS A 2 14.45 -4.86 14.01
C LYS A 2 13.15 -4.09 14.32
N LYS A 3 13.22 -2.90 14.93
CA LYS A 3 12.02 -2.08 15.25
C LYS A 3 11.31 -1.57 13.99
N THR A 4 12.07 -1.20 12.96
CA THR A 4 11.57 -0.75 11.66
C THR A 4 10.90 -1.90 10.92
N ILE A 5 11.55 -3.07 10.86
CA ILE A 5 10.99 -4.28 10.23
C ILE A 5 9.67 -4.70 10.88
N LYS A 6 9.61 -4.71 12.22
CA LYS A 6 8.37 -5.04 12.95
C LYS A 6 7.23 -4.06 12.61
N LYS A 7 7.54 -2.78 12.45
CA LYS A 7 6.56 -1.75 12.06
C LYS A 7 6.07 -1.96 10.63
N LEU A 8 6.98 -2.14 9.67
CA LEU A 8 6.65 -2.37 8.25
C LEU A 8 5.81 -3.64 8.08
N SER A 9 6.16 -4.72 8.79
CA SER A 9 5.38 -5.97 8.78
C SER A 9 3.96 -5.76 9.29
N ALA A 10 3.77 -4.97 10.35
CA ALA A 10 2.43 -4.69 10.88
C ALA A 10 1.60 -3.86 9.91
N GLU A 11 2.19 -2.82 9.30
CA GLU A 11 1.52 -2.02 8.25
C GLU A 11 1.09 -2.90 7.07
N LEU A 12 1.94 -3.84 6.64
CA LEU A 12 1.64 -4.76 5.54
C LEU A 12 0.53 -5.77 5.90
N ASP A 13 0.50 -6.26 7.15
CA ASP A 13 -0.55 -7.15 7.64
C ASP A 13 -1.90 -6.43 7.77
N ASP A 14 -1.92 -5.16 8.17
CA ASP A 14 -3.14 -4.37 8.23
C ASP A 14 -3.69 -4.09 6.82
N ASN A 15 -2.82 -3.79 5.85
CA ASN A 15 -3.20 -3.68 4.44
C ASN A 15 -3.76 -5.00 3.90
N LYS A 16 -3.16 -6.14 4.26
CA LYS A 16 -3.67 -7.45 3.89
C LYS A 16 -5.10 -7.66 4.39
N LYS A 17 -5.40 -7.27 5.63
CA LYS A 17 -6.76 -7.38 6.20
C LYS A 17 -7.75 -6.50 5.43
N LEU A 18 -7.38 -5.27 5.11
CA LEU A 18 -8.22 -4.38 4.28
C LEU A 18 -8.52 -5.01 2.93
N VAL A 19 -7.51 -5.49 2.20
CA VAL A 19 -7.69 -6.17 0.90
C VAL A 19 -8.57 -7.42 1.02
N ASN A 20 -8.44 -8.17 2.11
CA ASN A 20 -9.31 -9.32 2.37
C ASN A 20 -10.77 -8.90 2.62
N ASN A 21 -10.99 -7.84 3.40
CA ASN A 21 -12.32 -7.32 3.70
C ASN A 21 -13.01 -6.79 2.42
N VAL A 22 -12.27 -6.11 1.55
CA VAL A 22 -12.78 -5.70 0.23
C VAL A 22 -13.20 -6.93 -0.58
N GLY A 23 -12.37 -7.98 -0.60
CA GLY A 23 -12.73 -9.23 -1.28
C GLY A 23 -13.98 -9.92 -0.72
N LEU A 24 -14.20 -9.85 0.60
CA LEU A 24 -15.41 -10.36 1.23
C LEU A 24 -16.64 -9.55 0.81
N LYS A 25 -16.58 -8.22 0.86
CA LYS A 25 -17.67 -7.35 0.39
C LYS A 25 -17.97 -7.57 -1.08
N LEU A 26 -16.94 -7.75 -1.92
CA LEU A 26 -17.12 -8.03 -3.34
C LEU A 26 -17.80 -9.36 -3.63
N SER A 27 -17.75 -10.32 -2.71
CA SER A 27 -18.48 -11.59 -2.86
C SER A 27 -20.00 -11.44 -2.80
N GLU A 28 -20.50 -10.28 -2.34
CA GLU A 28 -21.93 -9.98 -2.31
C GLU A 28 -22.48 -9.76 -3.73
N ASN A 29 -23.70 -10.26 -3.99
CA ASN A 29 -24.26 -10.30 -5.35
C ASN A 29 -24.72 -8.93 -5.86
N ASN A 30 -25.24 -8.06 -4.99
CA ASN A 30 -25.85 -6.78 -5.37
C ASN A 30 -25.20 -5.63 -4.60
N ILE A 31 -24.11 -5.10 -5.15
CA ILE A 31 -23.35 -3.99 -4.55
C ILE A 31 -23.72 -2.71 -5.32
N PRO A 32 -24.20 -1.65 -4.65
CA PRO A 32 -24.52 -0.39 -5.30
C PRO A 32 -23.27 0.31 -5.84
N LEU A 33 -23.45 1.17 -6.86
CA LEU A 33 -22.35 1.78 -7.61
C LEU A 33 -21.45 2.67 -6.72
N ASN A 34 -22.04 3.39 -5.76
CA ASN A 34 -21.32 4.20 -4.77
C ASN A 34 -20.41 3.35 -3.87
N GLU A 35 -20.85 2.15 -3.49
CA GLU A 35 -20.07 1.21 -2.70
C GLU A 35 -18.97 0.56 -3.55
N LEU A 36 -19.24 0.18 -4.80
CA LEU A 36 -18.21 -0.29 -5.74
C LEU A 36 -17.09 0.76 -5.95
N GLY A 37 -17.46 2.03 -6.09
CA GLY A 37 -16.49 3.12 -6.16
C GLY A 37 -15.69 3.30 -4.87
N SER A 38 -16.34 3.15 -3.71
CA SER A 38 -15.67 3.21 -2.40
C SER A 38 -14.67 2.07 -2.22
N LEU A 39 -15.04 0.84 -2.60
CA LEU A 39 -14.14 -0.33 -2.56
C LEU A 39 -12.95 -0.14 -3.49
N LYS A 40 -13.15 0.43 -4.68
CA LYS A 40 -12.06 0.73 -5.60
C LYS A 40 -11.09 1.78 -5.03
N MET A 41 -11.61 2.80 -4.37
CA MET A 41 -10.82 3.82 -3.68
C MET A 41 -10.01 3.23 -2.52
N GLU A 42 -10.61 2.32 -1.73
CA GLU A 42 -9.90 1.57 -0.69
C GLU A 42 -8.75 0.73 -1.27
N LEU A 43 -8.96 0.06 -2.42
CA LEU A 43 -7.92 -0.69 -3.12
C LEU A 43 -6.81 0.20 -3.70
N ASN A 44 -7.14 1.39 -4.20
CA ASN A 44 -6.17 2.38 -4.67
C ASN A 44 -5.27 2.86 -3.53
N LYS A 45 -5.87 3.19 -2.38
CA LYS A 45 -5.14 3.55 -1.18
C LYS A 45 -4.21 2.42 -0.72
N ALA A 46 -4.70 1.19 -0.69
CA ALA A 46 -3.91 0.02 -0.31
C ALA A 46 -2.70 -0.20 -1.24
N ILE A 47 -2.85 0.01 -2.56
CA ILE A 47 -1.71 -0.04 -3.51
C ILE A 47 -0.70 1.06 -3.18
N SER A 48 -1.15 2.29 -2.97
CA SER A 48 -0.25 3.41 -2.67
C SER A 48 0.54 3.18 -1.38
N GLU A 49 -0.12 2.67 -0.35
CA GLU A 49 0.53 2.32 0.92
C GLU A 49 1.50 1.15 0.75
N ASN A 50 1.15 0.12 -0.02
CA ASN A 50 2.05 -0.99 -0.34
C ASN A 50 3.29 -0.52 -1.10
N GLN A 51 3.14 0.39 -2.06
CA GLN A 51 4.27 0.97 -2.79
C GLN A 51 5.19 1.75 -1.84
N ARG A 52 4.61 2.58 -0.96
CA ARG A 52 5.37 3.30 0.09
C ARG A 52 6.13 2.34 1.02
N ILE A 53 5.51 1.22 1.40
CA ILE A 53 6.15 0.18 2.23
C ILE A 53 7.30 -0.46 1.45
N ASN A 54 7.10 -0.79 0.17
CA ASN A 54 8.14 -1.36 -0.68
C ASN A 54 9.34 -0.42 -0.81
N ASP A 55 9.12 0.87 -1.06
CA ASP A 55 10.20 1.87 -1.16
C ASP A 55 11.04 1.93 0.13
N LYS A 56 10.40 1.81 1.30
CA LYS A 56 11.09 1.74 2.59
C LYS A 56 11.83 0.42 2.80
N ILE A 57 11.29 -0.69 2.30
CA ILE A 57 11.99 -1.99 2.33
C ILE A 57 13.25 -1.91 1.46
N ASP A 58 13.16 -1.30 0.28
CA ASP A 58 14.30 -1.07 -0.61
C ASP A 58 15.36 -0.18 0.05
N GLU A 59 14.96 0.88 0.75
CA GLU A 59 15.87 1.73 1.51
C GLU A 59 16.60 0.96 2.63
N GLU A 60 15.90 0.10 3.37
CA GLU A 60 16.51 -0.71 4.43
C GLU A 60 17.43 -1.81 3.86
N LEU A 61 17.10 -2.39 2.70
CA LEU A 61 17.96 -3.34 1.99
C LEU A 61 19.27 -2.68 1.51
N ASP A 62 19.19 -1.50 0.90
CA ASP A 62 20.37 -0.74 0.44
C ASP A 62 21.27 -0.32 1.62
N LYS A 63 20.68 0.12 2.75
CA LYS A 63 21.44 0.37 3.99
C LYS A 63 22.16 -0.88 4.47
N ASN A 64 21.48 -2.03 4.48
CA ASN A 64 22.06 -3.29 4.92
C ASN A 64 23.20 -3.76 4.00
N GLU A 65 23.05 -3.59 2.68
CA GLU A 65 24.09 -3.92 1.70
C GLU A 65 25.33 -3.05 1.91
N LYS A 66 25.15 -1.72 2.07
CA LYS A 66 26.25 -0.79 2.38
C LYS A 66 26.95 -1.14 3.70
N GLU A 67 26.21 -1.52 4.74
CA GLU A 67 26.81 -2.01 5.98
C GLU A 67 27.57 -3.33 5.79
N THR A 68 27.02 -4.26 5.01
CA THR A 68 27.66 -5.55 4.71
C THR A 68 28.99 -5.35 4.00
N VAL A 69 29.05 -4.46 3.01
CA VAL A 69 30.29 -4.09 2.31
C VAL A 69 31.31 -3.47 3.27
N LYS A 70 30.88 -2.54 4.14
CA LYS A 70 31.76 -1.97 5.17
C LYS A 70 32.31 -3.03 6.12
N ARG A 71 31.46 -3.96 6.58
CA ARG A 71 31.85 -5.09 7.45
C ARG A 71 32.83 -6.02 6.74
N PHE A 72 32.63 -6.30 5.46
CA PHE A 72 33.52 -7.12 4.65
C PHE A 72 34.90 -6.47 4.50
N ILE A 73 34.96 -5.17 4.17
CA ILE A 73 36.22 -4.41 4.08
C ILE A 73 36.94 -4.41 5.43
N ALA A 74 36.23 -4.12 6.52
CA ALA A 74 36.79 -4.14 7.87
C ALA A 74 37.34 -5.54 8.23
N GLY A 75 36.62 -6.60 7.89
CA GLY A 75 37.06 -7.98 8.06
C GLY A 75 38.35 -8.29 7.32
N ASN A 76 38.48 -7.85 6.07
CA ASN A 76 39.71 -8.03 5.28
C ASN A 76 40.91 -7.25 5.86
N ILE A 77 40.69 -6.02 6.35
CA ILE A 77 41.73 -5.24 7.02
C ILE A 77 42.19 -5.93 8.31
N ILE A 78 41.26 -6.42 9.13
CA ILE A 78 41.57 -7.17 10.36
C ILE A 78 42.33 -8.46 10.01
N GLY A 79 41.90 -9.18 8.96
CA GLY A 79 42.58 -10.37 8.47
C GLY A 79 44.03 -10.11 8.05
N LEU A 80 44.27 -8.99 7.36
CA LEU A 80 45.61 -8.55 6.97
C LEU A 80 46.49 -8.23 8.18
N ILE A 81 45.94 -7.55 9.21
CA ILE A 81 46.66 -7.24 10.45
C ILE A 81 47.07 -8.54 11.18
N ILE A 82 46.16 -9.51 11.28
CA ILE A 82 46.45 -10.82 11.89
C ILE A 82 47.53 -11.55 11.09
N PHE A 83 47.47 -11.51 9.76
CA PHE A 83 48.48 -12.11 8.89
C PHE A 83 49.88 -11.51 9.12
N ILE A 84 49.99 -10.18 9.19
CA ILE A 84 51.24 -9.48 9.49
C ILE A 84 51.73 -9.84 10.91
N MET A 85 50.84 -9.88 11.90
CA MET A 85 51.19 -10.28 13.27
C MET A 85 51.66 -11.73 13.37
N CYS A 86 51.10 -12.66 12.59
CA CYS A 86 51.55 -14.05 12.51
C CYS A 86 53.02 -14.17 12.08
N LEU A 87 53.50 -13.26 11.23
CA LEU A 87 54.88 -13.24 10.75
C LEU A 87 55.86 -12.69 11.82
N ILE A 88 55.37 -11.90 12.78
CA ILE A 88 56.18 -11.23 13.80
C ILE A 88 56.13 -11.96 15.14
N ASN A 89 54.93 -12.36 15.61
CA ASN A 89 54.72 -12.95 16.93
C ASN A 89 53.48 -13.88 16.98
N ARG A 90 53.71 -15.19 16.80
CA ARG A 90 52.67 -16.24 16.76
C ARG A 90 51.69 -16.23 17.96
N PRO A 91 52.14 -16.19 19.23
CA PRO A 91 51.25 -16.15 20.39
C PRO A 91 50.23 -15.01 20.36
N LEU A 92 50.65 -13.82 19.91
CA LEU A 92 49.81 -12.64 19.86
C LEU A 92 48.72 -12.75 18.78
N ALA A 93 49.06 -13.36 17.64
CA ALA A 93 48.13 -13.58 16.54
C ALA A 93 47.03 -14.60 16.89
N VAL A 94 47.35 -15.63 17.67
CA VAL A 94 46.37 -16.61 18.17
C VAL A 94 45.35 -15.94 19.11
N LEU A 95 45.79 -15.02 19.97
CA LEU A 95 44.90 -14.25 20.84
C LEU A 95 43.93 -13.36 20.04
N PHE A 96 44.43 -12.70 18.99
CA PHE A 96 43.61 -11.88 18.09
C PHE A 96 42.60 -12.70 17.27
N LEU A 97 42.95 -13.92 16.87
CA LEU A 97 42.07 -14.84 16.15
C LEU A 97 40.86 -15.25 17.01
N LEU A 98 41.08 -15.56 18.29
CA LEU A 98 40.03 -15.95 19.23
C LEU A 98 39.04 -14.80 19.50
N ILE A 99 39.51 -13.56 19.62
CA ILE A 99 38.66 -12.38 19.83
C ILE A 99 37.79 -12.10 18.59
N ASN A 100 38.35 -12.25 17.39
CA ASN A 100 37.64 -11.93 16.14
C ASN A 100 36.65 -13.01 15.69
N ALA A 101 36.87 -14.29 16.03
CA ALA A 101 35.95 -15.38 15.71
C ALA A 101 34.53 -15.17 16.30
N GLY A 102 34.43 -14.58 17.50
CA GLY A 102 33.15 -14.25 18.12
C GLY A 102 32.39 -13.07 17.48
N ILE A 103 33.10 -12.18 16.77
CA ILE A 103 32.55 -10.98 16.13
C ILE A 103 32.07 -11.30 14.70
N LEU A 104 32.80 -12.12 13.94
CA LEU A 104 32.40 -12.51 12.58
C LEU A 104 31.14 -13.41 12.55
N GLY A 105 30.99 -14.33 13.51
CA GLY A 105 29.87 -15.29 13.51
C GLY A 105 28.48 -14.69 13.67
N LYS A 106 28.36 -13.51 14.31
CA LYS A 106 27.08 -12.80 14.50
C LYS A 106 26.65 -11.93 13.32
N ASN A 107 27.56 -11.66 12.37
CA ASN A 107 27.38 -10.63 11.35
C ASN A 107 27.03 -11.17 9.94
N LEU A 108 27.09 -12.49 9.73
CA LEU A 108 26.99 -13.11 8.39
C LEU A 108 25.59 -13.63 8.03
N PHE A 109 24.67 -13.78 8.98
CA PHE A 109 23.31 -14.23 8.73
C PHE A 109 22.31 -13.31 9.43
N ASP A 110 22.13 -12.12 8.87
CA ASP A 110 21.23 -11.13 9.45
C ASP A 110 19.77 -11.59 9.27
N VAL A 111 19.14 -11.97 10.38
CA VAL A 111 17.70 -12.33 10.47
C VAL A 111 16.81 -11.23 9.88
N ASP A 112 17.32 -9.99 9.86
CA ASP A 112 16.64 -8.82 9.33
C ASP A 112 16.54 -8.85 7.78
N TYR A 113 17.54 -9.39 7.06
CA TYR A 113 17.51 -9.50 5.58
C TYR A 113 16.44 -10.49 5.09
N LYS A 114 16.37 -11.68 5.71
CA LYS A 114 15.37 -12.70 5.35
C LYS A 114 13.94 -12.20 5.61
N SER A 115 13.76 -11.43 6.67
CA SER A 115 12.49 -10.78 7.01
C SER A 115 12.08 -9.74 5.95
N LEU A 116 13.02 -8.90 5.49
CA LEU A 116 12.79 -7.92 4.41
C LEU A 116 12.39 -8.61 3.09
N GLN A 117 13.07 -9.69 2.71
CA GLN A 117 12.74 -10.48 1.52
C GLN A 117 11.34 -11.09 1.59
N LYS A 118 10.95 -11.64 2.76
CA LYS A 118 9.60 -12.17 2.97
C LYS A 118 8.52 -11.10 2.82
N MET A 119 8.76 -9.89 3.32
CA MET A 119 7.81 -8.77 3.16
C MET A 119 7.66 -8.34 1.70
N LYS A 120 8.72 -8.37 0.88
CA LYS A 120 8.60 -8.15 -0.57
C LYS A 120 7.69 -9.16 -1.26
N THR A 121 7.85 -10.45 -0.92
CA THR A 121 6.98 -11.49 -1.47
C THR A 121 5.51 -11.26 -1.08
N GLN A 122 5.26 -10.87 0.18
CA GLN A 122 3.92 -10.56 0.66
C GLN A 122 3.31 -9.33 -0.04
N GLU A 123 4.08 -8.27 -0.27
CA GLU A 123 3.62 -7.10 -1.03
C GLU A 123 3.22 -7.51 -2.46
N TYR A 124 4.04 -8.30 -3.13
CA TYR A 124 3.78 -8.79 -4.48
C TYR A 124 2.50 -9.63 -4.57
N GLU A 125 2.29 -10.55 -3.61
CA GLU A 125 1.05 -11.33 -3.50
C GLU A 125 -0.18 -10.43 -3.31
N GLN A 126 -0.07 -9.40 -2.46
CA GLN A 126 -1.13 -8.43 -2.26
C GLN A 126 -1.42 -7.65 -3.54
N LYS A 127 -0.39 -7.21 -4.27
CA LYS A 127 -0.54 -6.49 -5.54
C LYS A 127 -1.30 -7.32 -6.57
N ILE A 128 -1.00 -8.61 -6.69
CA ILE A 128 -1.75 -9.54 -7.55
C ILE A 128 -3.22 -9.61 -7.11
N LYS A 129 -3.46 -9.79 -5.81
CA LYS A 129 -4.82 -9.87 -5.27
C LYS A 129 -5.62 -8.60 -5.53
N ILE A 130 -5.05 -7.42 -5.28
CA ILE A 130 -5.70 -6.13 -5.53
C ILE A 130 -6.04 -5.98 -7.02
N THR A 131 -5.12 -6.36 -7.91
CA THR A 131 -5.35 -6.31 -9.36
C THR A 131 -6.54 -7.17 -9.77
N ARG A 132 -6.68 -8.36 -9.16
CA ARG A 132 -7.84 -9.23 -9.40
C ARG A 132 -9.14 -8.61 -8.90
N LEU A 133 -9.15 -8.04 -7.69
CA LEU A 133 -10.35 -7.42 -7.10
C LEU A 133 -10.79 -6.18 -7.88
N LYS A 134 -9.86 -5.40 -8.43
CA LYS A 134 -10.20 -4.29 -9.34
C LYS A 134 -10.95 -4.76 -10.58
N LYS A 135 -10.47 -5.84 -11.22
CA LYS A 135 -11.17 -6.47 -12.36
C LYS A 135 -12.57 -6.99 -11.99
N GLU A 136 -12.72 -7.49 -10.78
CA GLU A 136 -14.02 -7.94 -10.27
C GLU A 136 -15.00 -6.76 -10.06
N ILE A 137 -14.52 -5.64 -9.52
CA ILE A 137 -15.29 -4.39 -9.42
C ILE A 137 -15.72 -3.91 -10.81
N GLU A 138 -14.81 -3.90 -11.78
CA GLU A 138 -15.10 -3.51 -13.15
C GLU A 138 -16.21 -4.40 -13.75
N THR A 139 -16.10 -5.71 -13.55
CA THR A 139 -17.09 -6.68 -14.03
C THR A 139 -18.46 -6.42 -13.38
N LYS A 140 -18.53 -6.24 -12.05
CA LYS A 140 -19.79 -5.98 -11.34
C LYS A 140 -20.39 -4.62 -11.70
N THR A 141 -19.55 -3.61 -11.93
CA THR A 141 -19.97 -2.28 -12.40
C THR A 141 -20.66 -2.39 -13.76
N PHE A 142 -20.13 -3.23 -14.67
CA PHE A 142 -20.77 -3.51 -15.96
C PHE A 142 -22.14 -4.18 -15.80
N HIS A 143 -22.28 -5.15 -14.89
CA HIS A 143 -23.52 -5.90 -14.69
C HIS A 143 -24.61 -5.11 -13.93
N SER A 144 -24.23 -4.20 -13.04
CA SER A 144 -25.17 -3.34 -12.30
C SER A 144 -25.83 -2.26 -13.18
N LYS A 145 -25.46 -2.18 -14.46
CA LYS A 145 -25.83 -1.09 -15.38
C LYS A 145 -27.20 -1.24 -16.08
N LYS A 146 -28.03 -2.22 -15.71
CA LYS A 146 -29.43 -2.30 -16.19
C LYS A 146 -30.32 -1.09 -15.80
N VAL A 147 -29.78 -0.05 -15.16
CA VAL A 147 -30.49 1.14 -14.65
C VAL A 147 -30.04 2.45 -15.31
N ILE A 148 -29.06 2.44 -16.24
CA ILE A 148 -28.64 3.64 -16.99
C ILE A 148 -28.68 3.30 -18.49
N ASP A 149 -29.53 4.02 -19.25
CA ASP A 149 -29.95 3.74 -20.63
C ASP A 149 -28.85 3.05 -21.48
N GLU A 150 -29.12 1.80 -21.88
CA GLU A 150 -28.20 0.91 -22.60
C GLU A 150 -27.79 1.45 -23.98
N LYS A 151 -28.47 2.49 -24.49
CA LYS A 151 -28.25 3.02 -25.85
C LYS A 151 -26.99 3.86 -26.05
N GLU A 152 -26.33 4.30 -24.99
CA GLU A 152 -25.25 5.30 -25.10
C GLU A 152 -23.84 4.74 -24.78
N TRP A 153 -23.71 3.47 -24.38
CA TRP A 153 -22.41 2.96 -23.89
C TRP A 153 -22.16 1.51 -24.29
N SER A 154 -21.08 1.25 -25.04
CA SER A 154 -20.58 -0.11 -25.28
C SER A 154 -19.08 -0.22 -25.03
N GLY A 155 -18.65 -1.27 -24.34
CA GLY A 155 -17.24 -1.69 -24.28
C GLY A 155 -16.27 -0.83 -23.43
N ARG A 156 -15.00 -0.77 -23.88
CA ARG A 156 -13.81 -0.19 -23.19
C ARG A 156 -13.94 1.29 -22.81
N GLU A 157 -14.88 2.03 -23.39
CA GLU A 157 -15.12 3.45 -23.08
C GLU A 157 -15.76 3.63 -21.69
N LEU A 158 -16.54 2.65 -21.25
CA LEU A 158 -17.22 2.63 -19.95
C LEU A 158 -16.24 2.42 -18.79
N GLU A 159 -15.26 1.54 -19.00
CA GLU A 159 -14.14 1.27 -18.10
C GLU A 159 -13.31 2.53 -17.87
N ALA A 160 -12.89 3.18 -18.96
CA ALA A 160 -12.14 4.44 -18.89
C ALA A 160 -12.93 5.54 -18.17
N ILE A 161 -14.24 5.64 -18.38
CA ILE A 161 -15.07 6.65 -17.71
C ILE A 161 -15.22 6.36 -16.23
N PHE A 162 -15.43 5.11 -15.81
CA PHE A 162 -15.53 4.76 -14.40
C PHE A 162 -14.18 4.94 -13.66
N ASP A 163 -13.07 4.56 -14.30
CA ASP A 163 -11.71 4.86 -13.83
C ASP A 163 -11.49 6.37 -13.66
N ASN A 164 -11.82 7.15 -14.69
CA ASN A 164 -11.72 8.60 -14.64
C ASN A 164 -12.62 9.21 -13.57
N ALA A 165 -13.83 8.66 -13.36
CA ALA A 165 -14.77 9.14 -12.35
C ALA A 165 -14.23 8.91 -10.93
N VAL A 166 -13.71 7.71 -10.64
CA VAL A 166 -13.09 7.41 -9.35
C VAL A 166 -11.85 8.28 -9.12
N ASN A 167 -11.01 8.47 -10.14
CA ASN A 167 -9.85 9.36 -10.05
C ASN A 167 -10.26 10.82 -9.82
N CYS A 168 -11.35 11.28 -10.44
CA CYS A 168 -11.91 12.61 -10.20
C CYS A 168 -12.42 12.74 -8.76
N VAL A 169 -13.16 11.75 -8.25
CA VAL A 169 -13.63 11.74 -6.85
C VAL A 169 -12.46 11.75 -5.89
N GLU A 170 -11.44 10.91 -6.09
CA GLU A 170 -10.24 10.88 -5.25
C GLU A 170 -9.51 12.23 -5.23
N GLY A 171 -9.31 12.82 -6.41
CA GLY A 171 -8.64 14.12 -6.52
C GLY A 171 -9.47 15.24 -5.88
N LEU A 172 -10.78 15.25 -6.11
CA LEU A 172 -11.72 16.18 -5.47
C LEU A 172 -11.72 15.98 -3.95
N LEU A 173 -11.71 14.77 -3.41
CA LEU A 173 -11.63 14.56 -1.96
C LEU A 173 -10.28 14.99 -1.39
N SER A 174 -9.21 14.93 -2.19
CA SER A 174 -7.85 15.31 -1.81
C SER A 174 -7.54 16.81 -1.88
N GLY A 175 -8.52 17.67 -2.20
CA GLY A 175 -8.28 19.12 -2.28
C GLY A 175 -8.01 19.66 -3.68
N LYS A 176 -7.90 18.81 -4.71
CA LYS A 176 -7.58 19.27 -6.07
C LYS A 176 -8.78 19.95 -6.72
N ASP A 177 -8.52 21.06 -7.40
CA ASP A 177 -9.50 21.71 -8.27
C ASP A 177 -9.58 20.97 -9.61
N ILE A 178 -10.59 20.10 -9.76
CA ILE A 178 -10.81 19.29 -10.95
C ILE A 178 -12.05 19.78 -11.67
N LYS A 179 -11.88 20.28 -12.89
CA LYS A 179 -12.99 20.63 -13.77
C LYS A 179 -13.48 19.39 -14.51
N ILE A 180 -14.75 19.03 -14.27
CA ILE A 180 -15.41 17.91 -14.96
C ILE A 180 -16.26 18.49 -16.09
N GLU A 181 -15.71 18.49 -17.31
CA GLU A 181 -16.37 19.06 -18.48
C GLU A 181 -17.32 18.08 -19.17
N SER A 182 -17.04 16.77 -19.10
CA SER A 182 -17.90 15.74 -19.67
C SER A 182 -19.18 15.58 -18.84
N PRO A 183 -20.39 15.80 -19.42
CA PRO A 183 -21.65 15.58 -18.73
C PRO A 183 -21.81 14.14 -18.21
N LEU A 184 -21.28 13.18 -18.97
CA LEU A 184 -21.30 11.76 -18.62
C LEU A 184 -20.41 11.47 -17.41
N LEU A 185 -19.18 11.98 -17.42
CA LEU A 185 -18.27 11.87 -16.28
C LEU A 185 -18.87 12.52 -15.03
N LYS A 186 -19.55 13.66 -15.20
CA LYS A 186 -20.24 14.38 -14.12
C LYS A 186 -21.36 13.54 -13.50
N ALA A 187 -22.17 12.85 -14.32
CA ALA A 187 -23.23 11.97 -13.83
C ALA A 187 -22.67 10.79 -13.01
N VAL A 188 -21.61 10.14 -13.49
CA VAL A 188 -20.96 9.03 -12.77
C VAL A 188 -20.32 9.53 -11.47
N VAL A 189 -19.62 10.67 -11.49
CA VAL A 189 -19.04 11.28 -10.28
C VAL A 189 -20.12 11.62 -9.25
N LEU A 190 -21.27 12.13 -9.69
CA LEU A 190 -22.39 12.41 -8.81
C LEU A 190 -22.93 11.13 -8.16
N GLU A 191 -23.16 10.07 -8.94
CA GLU A 191 -23.66 8.79 -8.41
C GLU A 191 -22.65 8.15 -7.44
N LEU A 192 -21.34 8.29 -7.68
CA LEU A 192 -20.29 7.84 -6.77
C LEU A 192 -20.26 8.61 -5.44
N LEU A 193 -20.54 9.91 -5.48
CA LEU A 193 -20.57 10.80 -4.32
C LEU A 193 -21.90 10.82 -3.59
N LYS A 194 -22.95 10.24 -4.20
CA LYS A 194 -24.32 10.24 -3.70
C LYS A 194 -24.40 9.88 -2.21
N ASP A 195 -25.18 10.67 -1.50
CA ASP A 195 -25.54 10.50 -0.11
C ASP A 195 -27.06 10.62 -0.02
N ASP A 196 -27.72 9.56 0.47
CA ASP A 196 -29.17 9.48 0.52
C ASP A 196 -29.79 10.57 1.43
N ASN A 197 -29.00 11.15 2.34
CA ASN A 197 -29.43 12.27 3.19
C ASN A 197 -29.41 13.61 2.44
N TYR A 198 -28.74 13.69 1.29
CA TYR A 198 -28.54 14.91 0.50
C TYR A 198 -28.81 14.67 -0.99
N PRO A 199 -30.04 14.28 -1.37
CA PRO A 199 -30.36 13.83 -2.73
C PRO A 199 -30.21 14.92 -3.82
N ASN A 200 -30.25 16.19 -3.42
CA ASN A 200 -30.16 17.35 -4.33
C ASN A 200 -28.83 18.10 -4.23
N ALA A 201 -27.87 17.59 -3.47
CA ALA A 201 -26.59 18.26 -3.29
C ALA A 201 -25.75 18.21 -4.57
N THR A 202 -25.07 19.33 -4.84
CA THR A 202 -24.11 19.45 -5.93
C THR A 202 -22.81 18.72 -5.59
N ILE A 203 -22.00 18.41 -6.62
CA ILE A 203 -20.69 17.76 -6.43
C ILE A 203 -19.81 18.50 -5.39
N PRO A 204 -19.65 19.84 -5.43
CA PRO A 204 -18.87 20.55 -4.41
C PRO A 204 -19.40 20.37 -2.98
N GLU A 205 -20.73 20.37 -2.80
CA GLU A 205 -21.37 20.16 -1.50
C GLU A 205 -21.15 18.74 -0.98
N LEU A 206 -21.36 17.72 -1.83
CA LEU A 206 -21.11 16.32 -1.49
C LEU A 206 -19.64 16.05 -1.15
N VAL A 207 -18.70 16.66 -1.89
CA VAL A 207 -17.27 16.58 -1.60
C VAL A 207 -16.96 17.18 -0.23
N ASN A 208 -17.53 18.34 0.10
CA ASN A 208 -17.31 18.98 1.39
C ASN A 208 -17.86 18.12 2.55
N ILE A 209 -19.06 17.57 2.40
CA ILE A 209 -19.67 16.65 3.37
C ILE A 209 -18.79 15.41 3.58
N ARG A 210 -18.34 14.76 2.49
CA ARG A 210 -17.50 13.57 2.56
C ARG A 210 -16.13 13.85 3.17
N ARG A 211 -15.49 14.99 2.87
CA ARG A 211 -14.23 15.39 3.52
C ARG A 211 -14.40 15.56 5.03
N GLN A 212 -15.47 16.24 5.47
CA GLN A 212 -15.77 16.39 6.90
C GLN A 212 -15.98 15.04 7.59
N GLN A 213 -16.62 14.07 6.93
CA GLN A 213 -16.78 12.70 7.45
C GLN A 213 -15.45 11.93 7.50
N LEU A 214 -14.55 12.13 6.52
CA LEU A 214 -13.22 11.51 6.46
C LEU A 214 -12.25 12.06 7.51
N ASP A 215 -12.33 13.35 7.82
CA ASP A 215 -11.55 14.01 8.88
C ASP A 215 -12.08 13.68 10.30
N THR A 216 -13.27 13.06 10.40
CA THR A 216 -13.82 12.62 11.66
C THR A 216 -13.29 11.21 11.99
N PRO A 217 -12.47 11.02 13.05
CA PRO A 217 -12.02 9.69 13.45
C PRO A 217 -13.22 8.79 13.79
N PRO A 218 -13.10 7.44 13.65
CA PRO A 218 -14.20 6.48 13.79
C PRO A 218 -14.76 6.33 15.22
N LEU A 219 -14.55 7.29 16.12
CA LEU A 219 -14.95 7.27 17.52
C LEU A 219 -16.09 8.24 17.89
N LEU A 220 -16.64 9.03 16.96
CA LEU A 220 -17.70 10.02 17.27
C LEU A 220 -19.11 9.68 16.76
N LYS A 221 -19.42 8.40 16.44
CA LYS A 221 -20.82 7.97 16.25
C LYS A 221 -21.55 7.60 17.55
N LYS A 222 -20.90 7.70 18.73
CA LYS A 222 -21.51 7.35 20.02
C LYS A 222 -22.02 8.51 20.88
N PHE A 223 -21.93 9.76 20.41
CA PHE A 223 -22.49 10.90 21.14
C PHE A 223 -23.15 11.91 20.20
N LYS A 224 -24.34 11.57 19.73
CA LYS A 224 -25.42 12.51 19.41
C LYS A 224 -26.74 11.74 19.52
N THR A 225 -27.10 11.42 20.74
CA THR A 225 -28.48 11.16 21.16
C THR A 225 -28.87 12.29 22.10
N ASN A 226 -30.11 12.75 21.91
CA ASN A 226 -30.83 13.87 22.50
C ASN A 226 -30.60 15.21 21.81
#